data_AF-A0AA36CGD1-F1
#
_entry.id   AF-A0AA36CGD1-F1
#
_cell.length_a   1.000
_cell.length_b   1.000
_cell.length_c   1.000
_cell.angle_alpha   90.00
_cell.angle_beta   90.00
_cell.angle_gamma   90.00
#
_symmetry.space_group_name_H-M   'P 1'
#
loop_
_entity.id
_entity.type
_entity.pdbx_description
1 polymer ?
#
loop_
_entity_poly.entity_id
_entity_poly.type
_entity_poly.pdbx_seq_one_letter_code
_entity_poly.pdbx_strand_id
1 'polypeptide(L)'
;MSENSMDSVESELGTGLQSASQPLFVAPQNPVADSKACLERVRQLKRKANELIGDLNQITKIQETELLQKKKRRSAVYLDGYKRRLDTFQSLNWKFVPELPARELAEKGWQMKGPESVECPSCSRFVSVVLPNIVEVPITVYNACISHVREKLTTAHENTCLFRSPPVDYFPELRNSPKNLKKFYQMSLDALRRVDFGEAAGHFDELDPFIRAIFGELRPNELLPAAYALLHWRPKSGTLTRLECELCARDLTPKILPDFSHPSSQHYACCPLLDKGEDGDTPVWKEMAQLCVKPAEGKVIADLYRVETKMSKSLSNSSLNNI
;
A
#
# COMPACT_ATOMS: atom_id res chain seq x y z
N MET A 1 33.49 4.45 32.44
CA MET A 1 34.95 4.70 32.40
C MET A 1 35.59 3.49 31.76
N SER A 2 35.95 3.61 30.49
CA SER A 2 36.73 2.62 29.74
C SER A 2 37.04 3.27 28.39
N GLU A 3 38.20 3.89 28.34
CA GLU A 3 38.85 4.48 27.18
C GLU A 3 39.43 3.37 26.29
N ASN A 4 39.34 3.51 24.97
CA ASN A 4 40.12 2.79 23.97
C ASN A 4 40.29 3.77 22.79
N SER A 5 41.39 4.51 22.76
CA SER A 5 42.68 4.20 22.13
C SER A 5 42.60 4.14 20.60
N MET A 6 43.01 5.25 20.00
CA MET A 6 43.30 5.45 18.58
C MET A 6 44.63 4.76 18.24
N ASP A 7 44.68 3.99 17.15
CA ASP A 7 45.93 3.62 16.51
C ASP A 7 45.95 4.15 15.07
N SER A 8 46.91 5.04 14.83
CA SER A 8 47.29 5.64 13.57
C SER A 8 48.14 4.65 12.76
N VAL A 9 47.93 4.60 11.44
CA VAL A 9 48.81 3.86 10.51
C VAL A 9 49.40 4.87 9.53
N GLU A 10 50.65 5.26 9.77
CA GLU A 10 51.56 5.89 8.82
C GLU A 10 52.74 4.94 8.57
N SER A 11 53.04 4.65 7.30
CA SER A 11 54.28 4.05 6.77
C SER A 11 54.08 3.89 5.26
N GLU A 12 55.01 4.13 4.34
CA GLU A 12 56.40 4.58 4.41
C GLU A 12 56.76 5.14 3.02
N LEU A 13 57.64 6.15 3.06
CA LEU A 13 58.31 6.75 1.91
C LEU A 13 59.31 5.76 1.29
N GLY A 14 59.17 5.50 -0.01
CA GLY A 14 60.18 4.86 -0.85
C GLY A 14 60.86 5.88 -1.77
N THR A 15 61.99 6.41 -1.33
CA THR A 15 62.90 7.27 -2.10
C THR A 15 63.82 6.42 -2.99
N GLY A 16 63.73 6.61 -4.30
CA GLY A 16 64.62 5.99 -5.29
C GLY A 16 65.22 7.04 -6.22
N LEU A 17 66.35 7.61 -5.81
CA LEU A 17 67.21 8.48 -6.61
C LEU A 17 68.10 7.59 -7.51
N GLN A 18 67.95 7.69 -8.83
CA GLN A 18 69.03 7.35 -9.76
C GLN A 18 69.18 8.45 -10.81
N SER A 19 70.36 9.06 -10.75
CA SER A 19 70.96 9.96 -11.73
C SER A 19 71.43 9.13 -12.93
N ALA A 20 71.19 9.61 -14.16
CA ALA A 20 72.26 10.07 -15.05
C ALA A 20 71.76 10.34 -16.49
N SER A 21 72.44 11.28 -17.13
CA SER A 21 72.75 11.30 -18.57
C SER A 21 71.79 12.02 -19.54
N GLN A 22 72.11 13.30 -19.72
CA GLN A 22 72.24 14.06 -20.97
C GLN A 22 71.01 14.39 -21.87
N PRO A 23 70.99 15.63 -22.42
CA PRO A 23 69.89 16.14 -23.22
C PRO A 23 70.15 15.88 -24.71
N LEU A 24 69.24 15.17 -25.36
CA LEU A 24 69.09 15.24 -26.82
C LEU A 24 67.92 16.17 -27.13
N PHE A 25 68.29 17.40 -27.49
CA PHE A 25 67.40 18.37 -28.12
C PHE A 25 66.92 17.80 -29.44
N VAL A 26 65.77 17.12 -29.42
CA VAL A 26 65.01 16.80 -30.62
C VAL A 26 64.13 18.01 -30.92
N ALA A 27 64.30 18.57 -32.12
CA ALA A 27 63.53 19.70 -32.61
C ALA A 27 62.01 19.47 -32.44
N PRO A 28 61.21 20.52 -32.17
CA PRO A 28 59.78 20.39 -31.94
C PRO A 28 59.12 19.84 -33.21
N GLN A 29 58.75 18.57 -33.18
CA GLN A 29 57.88 17.99 -34.19
C GLN A 29 56.48 18.59 -33.98
N ASN A 30 56.09 19.48 -34.89
CA ASN A 30 54.72 19.90 -35.21
C ASN A 30 53.71 19.95 -34.03
N PRO A 31 53.57 21.09 -33.31
CA PRO A 31 52.60 21.24 -32.21
C PRO A 31 51.13 21.08 -32.63
N VAL A 32 50.85 21.04 -33.93
CA VAL A 32 49.52 20.86 -34.50
C VAL A 32 49.07 19.40 -34.51
N ALA A 33 50.00 18.44 -34.57
CA ALA A 33 49.68 17.00 -34.57
C ALA A 33 49.32 16.51 -33.15
N ASP A 34 50.04 16.97 -32.13
CA ASP A 34 49.80 16.63 -30.72
C ASP A 34 48.47 17.20 -30.19
N SER A 35 48.06 18.38 -30.67
CA SER A 35 46.78 18.99 -30.30
C SER A 35 45.57 18.17 -30.79
N LYS A 36 45.65 17.60 -32.00
CA LYS A 36 44.59 16.73 -32.55
C LYS A 36 44.50 15.40 -31.81
N ALA A 37 45.65 14.80 -31.47
CA ALA A 37 45.70 13.56 -30.68
C ALA A 37 45.14 13.76 -29.26
N CYS A 38 45.45 14.89 -28.63
CA CYS A 38 44.90 15.27 -27.32
C CYS A 38 43.37 15.43 -27.37
N LEU A 39 42.85 16.17 -28.37
CA LEU A 39 41.41 16.34 -28.55
C LEU A 39 40.67 15.02 -28.79
N GLU A 40 41.26 14.10 -29.56
CA GLU A 40 40.64 12.80 -29.80
C GLU A 40 40.62 11.93 -28.53
N ARG A 41 41.68 11.98 -27.71
CA ARG A 41 41.70 11.32 -26.40
C ARG A 41 40.62 11.88 -25.47
N VAL A 42 40.43 13.20 -25.44
CA VAL A 42 39.35 13.84 -24.67
C VAL A 42 37.97 13.40 -25.17
N ARG A 43 37.76 13.31 -26.48
CA ARG A 43 36.49 12.82 -27.07
C ARG A 43 36.22 11.36 -26.72
N GLN A 44 37.25 10.51 -26.76
CA GLN A 44 37.11 9.11 -26.35
C GLN A 44 36.78 8.97 -24.86
N LEU A 45 37.45 9.75 -24.01
CA LEU A 45 37.13 9.78 -22.56
C LEU A 45 35.70 10.26 -22.31
N LYS A 46 35.24 11.29 -23.04
CA LYS A 46 33.85 11.78 -22.93
C LYS A 46 32.83 10.72 -23.38
N ARG A 47 33.11 9.98 -24.46
CA ARG A 47 32.27 8.86 -24.91
C ARG A 47 32.18 7.77 -23.85
N LYS A 48 33.33 7.30 -23.34
CA LYS A 48 33.39 6.31 -22.26
C LYS A 48 32.68 6.78 -20.99
N ALA A 49 32.84 8.04 -20.60
CA ALA A 49 32.15 8.60 -19.45
C ALA A 49 30.62 8.59 -19.64
N ASN A 50 30.14 8.98 -20.82
CA ASN A 50 28.71 8.95 -21.13
C ASN A 50 28.14 7.52 -21.16
N GLU A 51 28.90 6.55 -21.68
CA GLU A 51 28.54 5.12 -21.65
C GLU A 51 28.41 4.63 -20.19
N LEU A 52 29.42 4.90 -19.36
CA LEU A 52 29.39 4.52 -17.94
C LEU A 52 28.24 5.18 -17.16
N ILE A 53 27.92 6.45 -17.45
CA ILE A 53 26.76 7.13 -16.86
C ILE A 53 25.45 6.47 -17.33
N GLY A 54 25.37 6.06 -18.60
CA GLY A 54 24.25 5.29 -19.14
C GLY A 54 24.04 3.98 -18.40
N ASP A 55 25.11 3.21 -18.23
CA ASP A 55 25.10 1.92 -17.52
C ASP A 55 24.71 2.08 -16.04
N LEU A 56 25.28 3.09 -15.35
CA LEU A 56 24.92 3.39 -13.96
C LEU A 56 23.44 3.74 -13.81
N ASN A 57 22.90 4.56 -14.71
CA ASN A 57 21.47 4.90 -14.70
C ASN A 57 20.59 3.66 -14.94
N GLN A 58 21.03 2.73 -15.79
CA GLN A 58 20.32 1.48 -16.02
C GLN A 58 20.34 0.58 -14.78
N ILE A 59 21.50 0.43 -14.12
CA ILE A 59 21.64 -0.34 -12.87
C ILE A 59 20.74 0.24 -11.77
N THR A 60 20.76 1.56 -11.58
CA THR A 60 19.89 2.23 -10.58
C THR A 60 18.41 1.94 -10.86
N LYS A 61 17.96 2.06 -12.12
CA LYS A 61 16.57 1.74 -12.49
C LYS A 61 16.21 0.28 -12.22
N ILE A 62 17.11 -0.66 -12.48
CA ILE A 62 16.90 -2.08 -12.19
C ILE A 62 16.78 -2.29 -10.68
N GLN A 63 17.69 -1.72 -9.89
CA GLN A 63 17.67 -1.83 -8.42
C GLN A 63 16.39 -1.22 -7.82
N GLU A 64 15.96 -0.05 -8.29
CA GLU A 64 14.70 0.57 -7.88
C GLU A 64 13.50 -0.33 -8.20
N THR A 65 13.47 -0.89 -9.41
CA THR A 65 12.39 -1.78 -9.86
C THR A 65 12.34 -3.05 -9.03
N GLU A 66 13.48 -3.68 -8.76
CA GLU A 66 13.57 -4.86 -7.90
C GLU A 66 13.16 -4.55 -6.45
N LEU A 67 13.57 -3.40 -5.92
CA LEU A 67 13.24 -2.99 -4.56
C LEU A 67 11.75 -2.71 -4.43
N LEU A 68 11.12 -2.09 -5.44
CA LEU A 68 9.68 -1.93 -5.53
C LEU A 68 8.97 -3.29 -5.63
N GLN A 69 9.44 -4.21 -6.47
CA GLN A 69 8.86 -5.56 -6.57
C GLN A 69 8.98 -6.35 -5.26
N LYS A 70 10.13 -6.26 -4.58
CA LYS A 70 10.33 -6.86 -3.24
C LYS A 70 9.38 -6.24 -2.22
N LYS A 71 9.18 -4.93 -2.23
CA LYS A 71 8.18 -4.24 -1.40
C LYS A 71 6.75 -4.73 -1.69
N LYS A 72 6.36 -4.84 -2.97
CA LYS A 72 5.05 -5.35 -3.39
C LYS A 72 4.79 -6.77 -2.91
N ARG A 73 5.74 -7.68 -3.11
CA ARG A 73 5.64 -9.08 -2.65
C ARG A 73 5.52 -9.15 -1.11
N ARG A 74 6.29 -8.33 -0.39
CA ARG A 74 6.18 -8.24 1.08
C ARG A 74 4.81 -7.71 1.51
N SER A 75 4.28 -6.70 0.83
CA SER A 75 2.94 -6.15 1.11
C SER A 75 1.84 -7.18 0.92
N ALA A 76 1.84 -7.92 -0.20
CA ALA A 76 0.85 -8.96 -0.47
C ALA A 76 0.90 -10.10 0.58
N VAL A 77 2.10 -10.59 0.90
CA VAL A 77 2.29 -11.63 1.94
C VAL A 77 1.85 -11.13 3.31
N TYR A 78 2.10 -9.85 3.61
CA TYR A 78 1.68 -9.25 4.87
C TYR A 78 0.16 -9.11 4.95
N LEU A 79 -0.49 -8.66 3.87
CA LEU A 79 -1.95 -8.52 3.79
C LEU A 79 -2.64 -9.89 3.92
N ASP A 80 -2.16 -10.92 3.23
CA ASP A 80 -2.68 -12.28 3.35
C ASP A 80 -2.46 -12.85 4.76
N GLY A 81 -1.30 -12.55 5.35
CA GLY A 81 -1.02 -12.85 6.76
C GLY A 81 -2.02 -12.17 7.70
N TYR A 82 -2.27 -10.87 7.50
CA TYR A 82 -3.19 -10.08 8.28
C TYR A 82 -4.63 -10.60 8.17
N LYS A 83 -5.13 -10.88 6.96
CA LYS A 83 -6.47 -11.46 6.74
C LYS A 83 -6.64 -12.77 7.50
N ARG A 84 -5.67 -13.69 7.38
CA ARG A 84 -5.70 -14.97 8.13
C ARG A 84 -5.76 -14.77 9.64
N ARG A 85 -5.04 -13.78 10.18
CA ARG A 85 -5.13 -13.45 11.61
C ARG A 85 -6.50 -12.87 11.96
N LEU A 86 -7.02 -11.96 11.14
CA LEU A 86 -8.34 -11.36 11.35
C LEU A 86 -9.46 -12.41 11.33
N ASP A 87 -9.39 -13.39 10.44
CA ASP A 87 -10.36 -14.49 10.33
C ASP A 87 -10.42 -15.34 11.61
N THR A 88 -9.31 -15.46 12.36
CA THR A 88 -9.34 -16.19 13.65
C THR A 88 -10.28 -15.54 14.67
N PHE A 89 -10.45 -14.22 14.59
CA PHE A 89 -11.34 -13.45 15.46
C PHE A 89 -12.79 -13.39 14.96
N GLN A 90 -13.08 -13.79 13.71
CA GLN A 90 -14.46 -13.88 13.21
C GLN A 90 -15.21 -15.10 13.74
N SER A 91 -14.50 -16.05 14.37
CA SER A 91 -15.13 -17.16 15.06
C SER A 91 -16.05 -16.64 16.18
N LEU A 92 -17.14 -17.36 16.45
CA LEU A 92 -18.18 -16.98 17.43
C LEU A 92 -17.67 -16.70 18.87
N ASN A 93 -16.39 -16.94 19.12
CA ASN A 93 -15.75 -16.90 20.43
C ASN A 93 -15.06 -15.57 20.75
N TRP A 94 -14.78 -14.68 19.78
CA TRP A 94 -14.16 -13.38 20.07
C TRP A 94 -15.17 -12.31 20.55
N LYS A 95 -16.11 -12.70 21.42
CA LYS A 95 -17.16 -11.82 21.94
C LYS A 95 -16.84 -11.25 23.33
N PHE A 96 -15.76 -11.71 23.94
CA PHE A 96 -15.49 -11.45 25.37
C PHE A 96 -14.75 -10.14 25.64
N VAL A 97 -14.16 -9.48 24.63
CA VAL A 97 -13.33 -8.29 24.85
C VAL A 97 -13.55 -7.20 23.79
N PRO A 98 -14.66 -6.44 23.84
CA PRO A 98 -14.95 -5.38 22.88
C PRO A 98 -13.90 -4.25 22.87
N GLU A 99 -13.15 -4.07 23.95
CA GLU A 99 -12.13 -3.03 24.13
C GLU A 99 -10.81 -3.33 23.43
N LEU A 100 -10.62 -4.56 22.95
CA LEU A 100 -9.48 -4.98 22.15
C LEU A 100 -9.98 -5.41 20.77
N PRO A 101 -10.07 -4.45 19.81
CA PRO A 101 -10.54 -4.74 18.47
C PRO A 101 -9.67 -5.81 17.82
N ALA A 102 -10.31 -6.82 17.22
CA ALA A 102 -9.64 -7.91 16.48
C ALA A 102 -8.59 -7.39 15.48
N ARG A 103 -8.86 -6.24 14.88
CA ARG A 103 -7.96 -5.56 13.96
C ARG A 103 -6.69 -5.06 14.64
N GLU A 104 -6.78 -4.37 15.79
CA GLU A 104 -5.59 -3.90 16.52
C GLU A 104 -4.63 -5.09 16.81
N LEU A 105 -5.21 -6.22 17.20
CA LEU A 105 -4.49 -7.46 17.44
C LEU A 105 -3.86 -8.02 16.16
N ALA A 106 -4.65 -8.15 15.08
CA ALA A 106 -4.16 -8.65 13.80
C ALA A 106 -3.06 -7.76 13.21
N GLU A 107 -3.15 -6.43 13.37
CA GLU A 107 -2.12 -5.48 12.93
C GLU A 107 -0.81 -5.66 13.69
N LYS A 108 -0.90 -5.87 15.00
CA LYS A 108 0.23 -6.23 15.87
C LYS A 108 0.69 -7.68 15.70
N GLY A 109 0.16 -8.43 14.73
CA GLY A 109 0.64 -9.79 14.46
C GLY A 109 0.02 -10.88 15.32
N TRP A 110 -0.97 -10.57 16.14
CA TRP A 110 -1.64 -11.53 17.01
C TRP A 110 -2.80 -12.22 16.29
N GLN A 111 -2.99 -13.51 16.57
CA GLN A 111 -4.14 -14.30 16.15
C GLN A 111 -4.76 -14.98 17.36
N MET A 112 -6.06 -15.26 17.30
CA MET A 112 -6.76 -15.94 18.38
C MET A 112 -6.25 -17.38 18.54
N LYS A 113 -5.88 -17.77 19.77
CA LYS A 113 -5.55 -19.16 20.11
C LYS A 113 -6.64 -19.82 20.96
N GLY A 114 -7.30 -19.03 21.79
CA GLY A 114 -8.42 -19.42 22.62
C GLY A 114 -9.31 -18.21 22.93
N PRO A 115 -10.38 -18.38 23.74
CA PRO A 115 -11.32 -17.30 24.04
C PRO A 115 -10.68 -16.13 24.79
N GLU A 116 -9.57 -16.37 25.47
CA GLU A 116 -8.93 -15.45 26.42
C GLU A 116 -7.44 -15.22 26.12
N SER A 117 -6.96 -15.71 24.98
CA SER A 117 -5.55 -15.65 24.64
C SER A 117 -5.30 -15.51 23.14
N VAL A 118 -4.23 -14.78 22.85
CA VAL A 118 -3.72 -14.57 21.50
C VAL A 118 -2.29 -15.07 21.40
N GLU A 119 -1.93 -15.51 20.19
CA GLU A 119 -0.62 -16.03 19.84
C GLU A 119 -0.04 -15.25 18.66
N CYS A 120 1.27 -15.01 18.66
CA CYS A 120 1.97 -14.51 17.48
C CYS A 120 2.48 -15.71 16.66
N PRO A 121 2.01 -15.94 15.41
CA PRO A 121 2.44 -17.08 14.60
C PRO A 121 3.91 -16.99 14.16
N SER A 122 4.55 -15.82 14.26
CA SER A 122 5.96 -15.65 13.88
C SER A 122 6.94 -15.97 14.99
N CYS A 123 6.60 -15.67 16.25
CA CYS A 123 7.52 -15.84 17.39
C CYS A 123 6.95 -16.75 18.48
N SER A 124 5.78 -17.36 18.25
CA SER A 124 5.09 -18.30 19.15
C SER A 124 4.88 -17.79 20.59
N ARG A 125 4.86 -16.46 20.77
CA ARG A 125 4.57 -15.83 22.06
C ARG A 125 3.07 -15.79 22.27
N PHE A 126 2.66 -15.85 23.53
CA PHE A 126 1.26 -15.82 23.95
C PHE A 126 1.00 -14.64 24.87
N VAL A 127 -0.17 -14.04 24.75
CA VAL A 127 -0.66 -12.99 25.65
C VAL A 127 -2.07 -13.35 26.08
N SER A 128 -2.32 -13.32 27.38
CA SER A 128 -3.68 -13.37 27.93
C SER A 128 -4.33 -12.01 27.81
N VAL A 129 -5.57 -12.00 27.30
CA VAL A 129 -6.39 -10.80 27.09
C VAL A 129 -7.59 -10.74 28.04
N VAL A 130 -7.55 -11.50 29.14
CA VAL A 130 -8.60 -11.50 30.16
C VAL A 130 -8.69 -10.13 30.80
N LEU A 131 -9.89 -9.56 30.81
CA LEU A 131 -10.21 -8.34 31.54
C LEU A 131 -11.16 -8.67 32.70
N PRO A 132 -11.05 -8.00 33.85
CA PRO A 132 -12.04 -8.13 34.92
C PRO A 132 -13.40 -7.62 34.45
N ASN A 133 -14.50 -8.13 35.00
CA ASN A 133 -15.83 -7.64 34.66
C ASN A 133 -15.96 -6.14 35.04
N ILE A 134 -16.30 -5.29 34.08
CA ILE A 134 -16.41 -3.83 34.27
C ILE A 134 -17.42 -3.44 35.36
N VAL A 135 -18.39 -4.32 35.66
CA VAL A 135 -19.40 -4.09 36.71
C VAL A 135 -18.86 -4.43 38.11
N GLU A 136 -17.83 -5.27 38.19
CA GLU A 136 -17.28 -5.78 39.46
C GLU A 136 -16.09 -4.97 39.98
N VAL A 137 -15.45 -4.18 39.12
CA VAL A 137 -14.28 -3.37 39.48
C VAL A 137 -14.48 -1.89 39.18
N PRO A 138 -13.83 -0.98 39.93
CA PRO A 138 -13.85 0.44 39.58
C PRO A 138 -13.31 0.67 38.16
N ILE A 139 -13.90 1.62 37.43
CA ILE A 139 -13.51 1.95 36.04
C ILE A 139 -12.02 2.30 35.90
N THR A 140 -11.42 2.89 36.94
CA THR A 140 -9.98 3.20 36.97
C THR A 140 -9.12 1.93 36.94
N VAL A 141 -9.53 0.88 37.66
CA VAL A 141 -8.86 -0.42 37.67
C VAL A 141 -9.05 -1.14 36.34
N TYR A 142 -10.27 -1.14 35.81
CA TYR A 142 -10.57 -1.72 34.49
C TYR A 142 -9.70 -1.10 33.38
N ASN A 143 -9.62 0.23 33.34
CA ASN A 143 -8.80 0.96 32.38
C ASN A 143 -7.30 0.70 32.56
N ALA A 144 -6.83 0.54 33.80
CA ALA A 144 -5.45 0.13 34.06
C ALA A 144 -5.17 -1.29 33.54
N CYS A 145 -6.10 -2.23 33.71
CA CYS A 145 -5.98 -3.58 33.16
C CYS A 145 -5.93 -3.59 31.63
N ILE A 146 -6.81 -2.85 30.95
CA ILE A 146 -6.77 -2.69 29.49
C ILE A 146 -5.42 -2.12 29.04
N SER A 147 -4.95 -1.06 29.71
CA SER A 147 -3.69 -0.42 29.38
C SER A 147 -2.51 -1.38 29.51
N HIS A 148 -2.48 -2.18 30.59
CA HIS A 148 -1.49 -3.23 30.81
C HIS A 148 -1.53 -4.32 29.74
N VAL A 149 -2.72 -4.75 29.32
CA VAL A 149 -2.86 -5.73 28.24
C VAL A 149 -2.35 -5.15 26.92
N ARG A 150 -2.68 -3.90 26.57
CA ARG A 150 -2.16 -3.23 25.36
C ARG A 150 -0.63 -3.06 25.38
N GLU A 151 -0.06 -2.74 26.53
CA GLU A 151 1.39 -2.69 26.71
C GLU A 151 2.02 -4.07 26.46
N LYS A 152 1.46 -5.13 27.06
CA LYS A 152 1.91 -6.50 26.83
C LYS A 152 1.78 -6.92 25.37
N LEU A 153 0.68 -6.60 24.69
CA LEU A 153 0.51 -6.90 23.26
C LEU A 153 1.58 -6.23 22.38
N THR A 154 2.20 -5.16 22.86
CA THR A 154 3.28 -4.48 22.14
C THR A 154 4.66 -5.03 22.51
N THR A 155 4.87 -5.37 23.78
CA THR A 155 6.18 -5.75 24.32
C THR A 155 6.46 -7.25 24.36
N ALA A 156 5.42 -8.10 24.31
CA ALA A 156 5.56 -9.56 24.47
C ALA A 156 6.17 -10.27 23.26
N HIS A 157 6.27 -9.59 22.11
CA HIS A 157 6.98 -10.13 20.96
C HIS A 157 8.47 -10.32 21.26
N GLU A 158 9.07 -11.35 20.67
CA GLU A 158 10.53 -11.50 20.69
C GLU A 158 11.21 -10.35 19.96
N ASN A 159 12.44 -10.03 20.36
CA ASN A 159 13.15 -8.87 19.82
C ASN A 159 13.36 -8.93 18.30
N THR A 160 13.42 -10.14 17.73
CA THR A 160 13.59 -10.45 16.31
C THR A 160 12.26 -10.65 15.57
N CYS A 161 11.12 -10.55 16.27
CA CYS A 161 9.81 -10.73 15.66
C CYS A 161 9.50 -9.61 14.65
N LEU A 162 9.03 -9.99 13.47
CA LEU A 162 8.66 -9.05 12.41
C LEU A 162 7.48 -8.13 12.77
N PHE A 163 6.68 -8.50 13.78
CA PHE A 163 5.55 -7.70 14.26
C PHE A 163 5.89 -6.77 15.43
N ARG A 164 7.15 -6.80 15.90
CA ARG A 164 7.63 -5.86 16.92
C ARG A 164 7.88 -4.46 16.34
N SER A 165 8.20 -4.38 15.05
CA SER A 165 8.29 -3.11 14.34
C SER A 165 6.92 -2.47 14.17
N PRO A 166 6.84 -1.15 13.88
CA PRO A 166 5.58 -0.47 13.60
C PRO A 166 4.73 -1.22 12.57
N PRO A 167 3.39 -1.16 12.69
CA PRO A 167 2.49 -1.84 11.76
C PRO A 167 2.79 -1.41 10.32
N VAL A 168 2.64 -2.36 9.40
CA VAL A 168 2.84 -2.08 7.98
C VAL A 168 1.68 -1.20 7.54
N ASP A 169 1.99 -0.10 6.85
CA ASP A 169 0.98 0.69 6.15
C ASP A 169 0.26 -0.24 5.16
N TYR A 170 -1.04 -0.45 5.36
CA TYR A 170 -1.89 -1.26 4.48
C TYR A 170 -2.26 -0.54 3.17
N PHE A 171 -1.95 0.76 3.08
CA PHE A 171 -2.23 1.60 1.92
C PHE A 171 -0.97 2.23 1.28
N PRO A 172 0.21 1.58 1.28
CA PRO A 172 1.45 2.29 0.95
C PRO A 172 1.50 2.65 -0.54
N GLU A 173 0.84 1.87 -1.39
CA GLU A 173 0.75 2.10 -2.83
C GLU A 173 -0.35 3.10 -3.22
N LEU A 174 -1.32 3.28 -2.32
CA LEU A 174 -2.55 4.02 -2.55
C LEU A 174 -2.43 5.47 -2.05
N ARG A 175 -1.79 5.67 -0.89
CA ARG A 175 -1.47 7.02 -0.37
C ARG A 175 -0.42 7.74 -1.20
N ASN A 176 0.60 7.00 -1.67
CA ASN A 176 1.78 7.62 -2.27
C ASN A 176 1.72 7.77 -3.80
N SER A 177 0.66 7.30 -4.47
CA SER A 177 0.53 7.43 -5.92
C SER A 177 -0.93 7.49 -6.39
N PRO A 178 -1.44 8.69 -6.72
CA PRO A 178 -2.77 8.85 -7.31
C PRO A 178 -2.98 8.00 -8.58
N LYS A 179 -1.92 7.77 -9.36
CA LYS A 179 -1.96 6.92 -10.56
C LYS A 179 -2.26 5.45 -10.22
N ASN A 180 -1.63 4.90 -9.18
CA ASN A 180 -1.87 3.52 -8.76
C ASN A 180 -3.25 3.37 -8.13
N LEU A 181 -3.66 4.33 -7.31
CA LEU A 181 -4.99 4.37 -6.71
C LEU A 181 -6.10 4.38 -7.77
N LYS A 182 -5.94 5.24 -8.79
CA LYS A 182 -6.86 5.29 -9.92
C LYS A 182 -6.88 3.99 -10.73
N LYS A 183 -5.73 3.38 -10.98
CA LYS A 183 -5.65 2.07 -11.65
C LYS A 183 -6.35 0.99 -10.83
N PHE A 184 -6.17 0.98 -9.52
CA PHE A 184 -6.85 0.07 -8.61
C PHE A 184 -8.36 0.25 -8.70
N TYR A 185 -8.87 1.47 -8.58
CA TYR A 185 -10.31 1.72 -8.67
C TYR A 185 -10.89 1.34 -10.03
N GLN A 186 -10.19 1.63 -11.13
CA GLN A 186 -10.64 1.22 -12.46
C GLN A 186 -10.75 -0.32 -12.55
N MET A 187 -9.74 -1.05 -12.10
CA MET A 187 -9.76 -2.52 -12.13
C MET A 187 -10.89 -3.10 -11.25
N SER A 188 -11.07 -2.56 -10.04
CA SER A 188 -12.13 -2.98 -9.12
C SER A 188 -13.51 -2.69 -9.71
N LEU A 189 -13.70 -1.52 -10.30
CA LEU A 189 -14.92 -1.12 -10.98
C LEU A 189 -15.24 -2.05 -12.16
N ASP A 190 -14.27 -2.33 -13.04
CA ASP A 190 -14.46 -3.21 -14.19
C ASP A 190 -14.86 -4.63 -13.77
N ALA A 191 -14.34 -5.10 -12.63
CA ALA A 191 -14.75 -6.36 -12.04
C ALA A 191 -16.18 -6.29 -11.47
N LEU A 192 -16.52 -5.21 -10.75
CA LEU A 192 -17.83 -5.01 -10.14
C LEU A 192 -18.95 -4.75 -11.16
N ARG A 193 -18.65 -4.22 -12.35
CA ARG A 193 -19.62 -4.08 -13.46
C ARG A 193 -20.24 -5.42 -13.88
N ARG A 194 -19.58 -6.54 -13.57
CA ARG A 194 -20.06 -7.91 -13.87
C ARG A 194 -20.87 -8.53 -12.73
N VAL A 195 -20.93 -7.87 -11.59
CA VAL A 195 -21.67 -8.33 -10.41
C VAL A 195 -23.12 -7.90 -10.56
N ASP A 196 -24.02 -8.84 -10.36
CA ASP A 196 -25.45 -8.56 -10.33
C ASP A 196 -25.85 -8.12 -8.91
N PHE A 197 -26.07 -6.82 -8.76
CA PHE A 197 -26.52 -6.20 -7.51
C PHE A 197 -28.03 -6.38 -7.26
N GLY A 198 -28.80 -6.90 -8.23
CA GLY A 198 -30.24 -7.12 -8.08
C GLY A 198 -31.00 -5.85 -7.68
N GLU A 199 -31.90 -6.00 -6.72
CA GLU A 199 -32.74 -4.90 -6.20
C GLU A 199 -31.94 -3.81 -5.48
N ALA A 200 -30.70 -4.10 -5.04
CA ALA A 200 -29.83 -3.10 -4.40
C ALA A 200 -29.52 -1.92 -5.31
N ALA A 201 -29.66 -2.10 -6.63
CA ALA A 201 -29.61 -0.99 -7.55
C ALA A 201 -30.63 0.09 -7.17
N GLY A 202 -31.87 -0.21 -6.79
CA GLY A 202 -32.91 0.81 -6.58
C GLY A 202 -32.65 1.88 -5.50
N HIS A 203 -31.69 1.67 -4.58
CA HIS A 203 -31.50 2.48 -3.36
C HIS A 203 -30.44 3.59 -3.48
N PHE A 204 -30.30 4.23 -4.64
CA PHE A 204 -29.26 5.25 -4.87
C PHE A 204 -29.37 6.48 -3.97
N ASP A 205 -30.58 6.82 -3.52
CA ASP A 205 -30.78 8.00 -2.70
C ASP A 205 -30.18 7.88 -1.30
N GLU A 206 -29.90 6.64 -0.86
CA GLU A 206 -29.28 6.32 0.42
C GLU A 206 -27.74 6.38 0.38
N LEU A 207 -27.14 6.67 -0.77
CA LEU A 207 -25.68 6.82 -0.90
C LEU A 207 -25.18 8.09 -0.20
N ASP A 208 -23.96 8.01 0.36
CA ASP A 208 -23.30 9.15 1.02
C ASP A 208 -23.26 10.34 0.05
N PRO A 209 -23.67 11.55 0.50
CA PRO A 209 -23.71 12.74 -0.35
C PRO A 209 -22.39 13.02 -1.06
N PHE A 210 -21.26 12.65 -0.47
CA PHE A 210 -19.94 12.78 -1.07
C PHE A 210 -19.75 11.81 -2.26
N ILE A 211 -20.21 10.57 -2.16
CA ILE A 211 -20.19 9.61 -3.28
C ILE A 211 -21.09 10.13 -4.41
N ARG A 212 -22.27 10.65 -4.08
CA ARG A 212 -23.18 11.28 -5.05
C ARG A 212 -22.55 12.51 -5.69
N ALA A 213 -21.80 13.32 -4.95
CA ALA A 213 -21.10 14.47 -5.50
C ALA A 213 -19.99 14.08 -6.49
N ILE A 214 -19.29 12.97 -6.23
CA ILE A 214 -18.23 12.46 -7.13
C ILE A 214 -18.82 11.81 -8.39
N PHE A 215 -19.89 11.03 -8.23
CA PHE A 215 -20.40 10.14 -9.27
C PHE A 215 -21.82 10.48 -9.75
N GLY A 216 -22.36 11.65 -9.42
CA GLY A 216 -23.76 12.01 -9.66
C GLY A 216 -24.17 12.06 -11.14
N GLU A 217 -23.21 12.10 -12.07
CA GLU A 217 -23.47 12.00 -13.50
C GLU A 217 -23.56 10.55 -14.02
N LEU A 218 -23.16 9.56 -13.21
CA LEU A 218 -23.20 8.15 -13.60
C LEU A 218 -24.64 7.65 -13.66
N ARG A 219 -24.88 6.70 -14.58
CA ARG A 219 -26.17 6.03 -14.62
C ARG A 219 -26.37 5.24 -13.33
N PRO A 220 -27.63 4.98 -12.94
CA PRO A 220 -27.91 4.26 -11.72
C PRO A 220 -27.18 2.89 -11.68
N ASN A 221 -27.24 2.11 -12.75
CA ASN A 221 -26.52 0.82 -12.85
C ASN A 221 -24.98 0.90 -12.82
N GLU A 222 -24.39 2.09 -12.93
CA GLU A 222 -22.94 2.34 -12.86
C GLU A 222 -22.50 2.93 -11.52
N LEU A 223 -23.42 3.62 -10.83
CA LEU A 223 -23.17 4.33 -9.58
C LEU A 223 -22.88 3.35 -8.43
N LEU A 224 -23.63 2.25 -8.32
CA LEU A 224 -23.44 1.27 -7.26
C LEU A 224 -22.09 0.53 -7.38
N PRO A 225 -21.71 -0.03 -8.55
CA PRO A 225 -20.36 -0.55 -8.75
C PRO A 225 -19.26 0.46 -8.41
N ALA A 226 -19.43 1.74 -8.77
CA ALA A 226 -18.46 2.79 -8.45
C ALA A 226 -18.34 3.04 -6.95
N ALA A 227 -19.47 3.10 -6.23
CA ALA A 227 -19.48 3.24 -4.77
C ALA A 227 -18.79 2.07 -4.07
N TYR A 228 -19.07 0.83 -4.49
CA TYR A 228 -18.42 -0.37 -3.96
C TYR A 228 -16.91 -0.38 -4.29
N ALA A 229 -16.51 0.02 -5.51
CA ALA A 229 -15.09 0.11 -5.90
C ALA A 229 -14.33 1.13 -5.05
N LEU A 230 -14.92 2.30 -4.80
CA LEU A 230 -14.34 3.36 -3.97
C LEU A 230 -14.09 2.88 -2.54
N LEU A 231 -14.93 1.97 -2.06
CA LEU A 231 -14.85 1.38 -0.72
C LEU A 231 -14.09 0.05 -0.70
N HIS A 232 -13.24 -0.22 -1.71
CA HIS A 232 -12.39 -1.41 -1.80
C HIS A 232 -13.13 -2.75 -1.73
N TRP A 233 -14.39 -2.77 -2.18
CA TRP A 233 -15.05 -4.03 -2.48
C TRP A 233 -14.59 -4.55 -3.82
N ARG A 234 -14.47 -5.87 -3.93
CA ARG A 234 -14.21 -6.56 -5.19
C ARG A 234 -14.96 -7.88 -5.22
N PRO A 235 -15.22 -8.46 -6.41
CA PRO A 235 -15.73 -9.82 -6.49
C PRO A 235 -14.75 -10.80 -5.82
N LYS A 236 -15.27 -11.70 -4.99
CA LYS A 236 -14.48 -12.77 -4.38
C LYS A 236 -14.02 -13.74 -5.47
N SER A 237 -12.76 -14.17 -5.42
CA SER A 237 -12.16 -15.04 -6.44
C SER A 237 -13.05 -16.25 -6.76
N GLY A 238 -13.36 -16.43 -8.04
CA GLY A 238 -14.18 -17.54 -8.54
C GLY A 238 -15.70 -17.33 -8.42
N THR A 239 -16.18 -16.18 -7.96
CA THR A 239 -17.63 -15.90 -7.83
C THR A 239 -17.96 -14.45 -8.23
N LEU A 240 -19.09 -14.26 -8.93
CA LEU A 240 -19.67 -12.92 -9.17
C LEU A 240 -20.85 -12.61 -8.24
N THR A 241 -21.18 -13.51 -7.33
CA THR A 241 -22.31 -13.37 -6.40
C THR A 241 -21.86 -12.89 -5.03
N ARG A 242 -20.57 -12.99 -4.72
CA ARG A 242 -19.98 -12.56 -3.45
C ARG A 242 -18.96 -11.46 -3.67
N LEU A 243 -19.02 -10.45 -2.82
CA LEU A 243 -18.01 -9.41 -2.69
C LEU A 243 -17.16 -9.70 -1.47
N GLU A 244 -15.91 -9.25 -1.53
CA GLU A 244 -15.01 -9.21 -0.38
C GLU A 244 -14.33 -7.85 -0.29
N CYS A 245 -14.04 -7.41 0.93
CA CYS A 245 -13.15 -6.28 1.17
C CYS A 245 -11.73 -6.79 1.42
N GLU A 246 -10.75 -6.27 0.69
CA GLU A 246 -9.35 -6.66 0.87
C GLU A 246 -8.76 -6.26 2.23
N LEU A 247 -9.40 -5.34 2.96
CA LEU A 247 -8.82 -4.69 4.14
C LEU A 247 -9.44 -5.17 5.45
N CYS A 248 -10.69 -5.61 5.43
CA CYS A 248 -11.33 -6.20 6.61
C CYS A 248 -11.72 -7.66 6.42
N ALA A 249 -11.39 -8.26 5.27
CA ALA A 249 -11.73 -9.64 4.89
C ALA A 249 -13.23 -9.98 4.94
N ARG A 250 -14.11 -9.00 5.21
CA ARG A 250 -15.55 -9.21 5.22
C ARG A 250 -15.99 -9.65 3.84
N ASP A 251 -16.82 -10.68 3.80
CA ASP A 251 -17.52 -11.10 2.60
C ASP A 251 -19.02 -10.86 2.72
N LEU A 252 -19.66 -10.58 1.59
CA LEU A 252 -21.10 -10.35 1.53
C LEU A 252 -21.68 -10.81 0.20
N THR A 253 -22.99 -11.05 0.20
CA THR A 253 -23.76 -11.36 -1.00
C THR A 253 -24.67 -10.18 -1.29
N PRO A 254 -24.42 -9.36 -2.34
CA PRO A 254 -25.14 -8.10 -2.55
C PRO A 254 -26.65 -8.26 -2.64
N LYS A 255 -27.12 -9.38 -3.21
CA LYS A 255 -28.54 -9.69 -3.41
C LYS A 255 -29.33 -10.01 -2.14
N ILE A 256 -28.66 -10.37 -1.05
CA ILE A 256 -29.30 -10.92 0.16
C ILE A 256 -29.30 -9.90 1.30
N LEU A 257 -28.77 -8.68 1.08
CA LEU A 257 -28.73 -7.66 2.13
C LEU A 257 -30.17 -7.17 2.41
N PRO A 258 -30.74 -7.50 3.60
CA PRO A 258 -32.13 -7.17 3.91
C PRO A 258 -32.32 -5.68 4.14
N ASP A 259 -31.24 -5.00 4.54
CA ASP A 259 -31.13 -3.56 4.58
C ASP A 259 -30.06 -3.20 3.55
N PHE A 260 -30.46 -2.53 2.45
CA PHE A 260 -29.58 -2.00 1.41
C PHE A 260 -28.70 -0.83 1.90
N SER A 261 -28.25 -0.96 3.15
CA SER A 261 -27.46 0.00 3.88
C SER A 261 -26.16 0.29 3.14
N HIS A 262 -25.82 1.57 3.14
CA HIS A 262 -24.68 2.19 2.49
C HIS A 262 -23.45 1.27 2.40
N PRO A 263 -22.73 1.16 1.25
CA PRO A 263 -21.64 0.20 1.12
C PRO A 263 -20.52 0.35 2.17
N SER A 264 -20.37 1.55 2.79
CA SER A 264 -19.43 1.75 3.90
C SER A 264 -19.88 1.06 5.20
N SER A 265 -21.18 0.99 5.46
CA SER A 265 -21.76 0.29 6.62
C SER A 265 -21.64 -1.23 6.52
N GLN A 266 -21.38 -1.72 5.29
CA GLN A 266 -21.17 -3.15 5.03
C GLN A 266 -19.76 -3.63 5.39
N HIS A 267 -18.84 -2.76 5.81
CA HIS A 267 -17.56 -3.22 6.34
C HIS A 267 -17.68 -3.66 7.80
N TYR A 268 -16.72 -4.44 8.30
CA TYR A 268 -16.55 -4.50 9.75
C TYR A 268 -16.16 -3.13 10.28
N ALA A 269 -16.62 -2.78 11.49
CA ALA A 269 -16.25 -1.54 12.17
C ALA A 269 -14.72 -1.37 12.29
N CYS A 270 -13.99 -2.48 12.23
CA CYS A 270 -12.54 -2.53 12.29
C CYS A 270 -11.86 -2.36 10.91
N CYS A 271 -12.56 -1.93 9.87
CA CYS A 271 -11.96 -1.76 8.55
C CYS A 271 -11.09 -0.50 8.48
N PRO A 272 -9.83 -0.60 8.00
CA PRO A 272 -8.93 0.55 7.84
C PRO A 272 -9.47 1.71 7.00
N LEU A 273 -10.42 1.45 6.09
CA LEU A 273 -11.05 2.52 5.31
C LEU A 273 -11.94 3.45 6.13
N LEU A 274 -12.50 2.94 7.22
CA LEU A 274 -13.42 3.67 8.07
C LEU A 274 -12.71 4.47 9.16
N ASP A 275 -11.40 4.33 9.28
CA ASP A 275 -10.61 5.12 10.23
C ASP A 275 -10.67 6.60 9.90
N LYS A 276 -10.48 7.41 10.95
CA LYS A 276 -10.20 8.84 10.80
C LYS A 276 -8.86 9.02 10.07
N GLY A 277 -8.88 9.90 9.09
CA GLY A 277 -7.73 10.30 8.29
C GLY A 277 -6.76 11.19 9.05
N GLU A 278 -5.85 11.84 8.31
CA GLU A 278 -4.81 12.69 8.89
C GLU A 278 -5.40 13.95 9.54
N ASP A 279 -6.53 14.42 9.04
CA ASP A 279 -7.28 15.56 9.60
C ASP A 279 -8.09 15.20 10.86
N GLY A 280 -8.18 13.91 11.20
CA GLY A 280 -8.87 13.41 12.39
C GLY A 280 -10.40 13.33 12.27
N ASP A 281 -11.00 13.81 11.20
CA ASP A 281 -12.47 13.91 11.06
C ASP A 281 -13.00 13.28 9.76
N THR A 282 -12.20 13.24 8.71
CA THR A 282 -12.56 12.65 7.43
C THR A 282 -12.15 11.18 7.42
N PRO A 283 -13.05 10.24 7.05
CA PRO A 283 -12.65 8.85 6.94
C PRO A 283 -11.65 8.65 5.79
N VAL A 284 -10.71 7.73 5.96
CA VAL A 284 -9.61 7.46 5.00
C VAL A 284 -10.12 7.26 3.57
N TRP A 285 -11.24 6.56 3.37
CA TRP A 285 -11.79 6.37 2.02
C TRP A 285 -12.19 7.69 1.33
N LYS A 286 -12.65 8.71 2.08
CA LYS A 286 -12.97 10.04 1.53
C LYS A 286 -11.70 10.78 1.15
N GLU A 287 -10.64 10.73 1.95
CA GLU A 287 -9.33 11.31 1.59
C GLU A 287 -8.80 10.67 0.30
N MET A 288 -8.84 9.34 0.22
CA MET A 288 -8.42 8.60 -0.98
C MET A 288 -9.25 8.96 -2.20
N ALA A 289 -10.57 9.08 -2.04
CA ALA A 289 -11.46 9.53 -3.11
C ALA A 289 -11.12 10.96 -3.56
N GLN A 290 -10.84 11.88 -2.64
CA GLN A 290 -10.42 13.25 -2.97
C GLN A 290 -9.10 13.27 -3.74
N LEU A 291 -8.12 12.42 -3.39
CA LEU A 291 -6.87 12.31 -4.15
C LEU A 291 -7.10 11.91 -5.61
N CYS A 292 -8.18 11.17 -5.88
CA CYS A 292 -8.59 10.81 -7.23
C CYS A 292 -9.39 11.90 -7.97
N VAL A 293 -9.94 12.88 -7.24
CA VAL A 293 -10.81 13.94 -7.77
C VAL A 293 -10.10 15.30 -7.85
N LYS A 294 -9.03 15.53 -7.07
CA LYS A 294 -8.33 16.83 -6.99
C LYS A 294 -7.80 17.36 -8.35
N PRO A 295 -7.73 18.70 -8.52
CA PRO A 295 -8.04 19.37 -9.78
C PRO A 295 -6.87 19.61 -10.73
N ALA A 296 -5.67 19.08 -10.51
CA ALA A 296 -4.64 19.13 -11.55
C ALA A 296 -5.08 18.31 -12.79
N GLU A 297 -6.01 17.37 -12.59
CA GLU A 297 -6.66 16.54 -13.59
C GLU A 297 -8.11 16.25 -13.15
N GLY A 298 -8.83 17.26 -12.63
CA GLY A 298 -10.18 17.16 -12.02
C GLY A 298 -11.31 16.73 -12.96
N LYS A 299 -10.96 16.18 -14.10
CA LYS A 299 -11.85 15.70 -15.13
C LYS A 299 -11.72 14.20 -15.35
N VAL A 300 -10.70 13.52 -14.82
CA VAL A 300 -10.31 12.23 -15.41
C VAL A 300 -11.07 10.99 -14.90
N ILE A 301 -11.69 10.98 -13.72
CA ILE A 301 -12.58 9.83 -13.38
C ILE A 301 -13.90 9.92 -14.15
N ALA A 302 -14.54 11.09 -14.13
CA ALA A 302 -15.73 11.34 -14.95
C ALA A 302 -15.41 11.27 -16.47
N ASP A 303 -14.22 11.72 -16.91
CA ASP A 303 -13.80 11.68 -18.31
C ASP A 303 -13.31 10.29 -18.74
N LEU A 304 -12.70 9.47 -17.87
CA LEU A 304 -12.47 8.05 -18.18
C LEU A 304 -13.81 7.35 -18.43
N TYR A 305 -14.80 7.63 -17.59
CA TYR A 305 -16.17 7.19 -17.82
C TYR A 305 -16.77 7.74 -19.12
N ARG A 306 -16.61 9.04 -19.43
CA ARG A 306 -17.12 9.65 -20.67
C ARG A 306 -16.43 9.13 -21.93
N VAL A 307 -15.13 8.84 -21.89
CA VAL A 307 -14.37 8.31 -23.03
C VAL A 307 -14.74 6.86 -23.28
N GLU A 308 -14.82 6.01 -22.25
CA GLU A 308 -15.25 4.60 -22.40
C GLU A 308 -16.70 4.48 -22.89
N THR A 309 -17.63 5.28 -22.35
CA THR A 309 -19.04 5.25 -22.80
C THR A 309 -19.21 5.80 -24.20
N LYS A 310 -18.45 6.83 -24.61
CA LYS A 310 -18.47 7.32 -26.00
C LYS A 310 -17.89 6.31 -26.98
N MET A 311 -16.76 5.66 -26.65
CA MET A 311 -16.17 4.63 -27.52
C MET A 311 -17.08 3.39 -27.64
N SER A 312 -17.68 2.94 -26.53
CA SER A 312 -18.60 1.79 -26.54
C SER A 312 -19.89 2.05 -27.34
N LYS A 313 -20.41 3.28 -27.30
CA LYS A 313 -21.55 3.72 -28.15
C LYS A 313 -21.17 3.82 -29.63
N SER A 314 -19.97 4.31 -29.95
CA SER A 314 -19.50 4.39 -31.33
C SER A 314 -19.27 3.00 -31.96
N LEU A 315 -18.78 2.02 -31.17
CA LEU A 315 -18.55 0.65 -31.64
C LEU A 315 -19.84 -0.18 -31.77
N SER A 316 -20.85 0.07 -30.94
CA SER A 316 -22.17 -0.58 -31.07
C SER A 316 -22.97 -0.01 -32.23
N ASN A 317 -22.87 1.29 -32.52
CA ASN A 317 -23.51 1.92 -33.67
C ASN A 317 -22.84 1.57 -35.01
N SER A 318 -21.53 1.29 -35.05
CA SER A 318 -20.85 0.87 -36.29
C SER A 318 -21.19 -0.57 -36.70
N SER A 319 -21.72 -1.38 -35.79
CA SER A 319 -22.10 -2.77 -36.04
C SER A 319 -23.52 -2.92 -36.63
N LEU A 320 -24.32 -1.86 -36.60
CA LEU A 320 -25.70 -1.83 -37.10
C LEU A 320 -25.86 -1.19 -38.49
N ASN A 321 -24.79 -0.62 -39.05
CA ASN A 321 -24.81 0.02 -40.38
C ASN A 321 -24.19 -0.83 -41.51
N ASN A 322 -23.95 -2.12 -41.27
CA ASN A 322 -23.44 -3.07 -42.27
C ASN A 322 -24.40 -4.24 -42.54
N ILE A 323 -25.70 -4.04 -42.34
CA ILE A 323 -26.76 -4.92 -42.84
C ILE A 323 -27.71 -4.07 -43.68
#